data_AF-A0A6M5YHQ8-F1
#
_entry.id   AF-A0A6M5YHQ8-F1
#
_cell.length_a   1.000
_cell.length_b   1.000
_cell.length_c   1.000
_cell.angle_alpha   90.00
_cell.angle_beta   90.00
_cell.angle_gamma   90.00
#
_symmetry.space_group_name_H-M   'P 1'
#
loop_
_entity.id
_entity.type
_entity.pdbx_description
1 polymer ?
#
loop_
_entity_poly.entity_id
_entity_poly.type
_entity_poly.pdbx_seq_one_letter_code
_entity_poly.pdbx_strand_id
1 'polypeptide(L)'
;MPTTPIRVRRVWRLPCFARLCVAVLVLFSGCRSPYPVYVVHRPGDAPKAGPVPYAATYVLGAVNETDASVASLQRCAIQEQFQVGFIREPDGTLVAYAGGRKFPLPEGHYVWQIAPESQKSRGEVALVDASRVLGAVGAALGYIGAAAAYVGFMMLGAAAKSGGHN
;
A
#
# COMPACT_ATOMS: atom_id res chain seq x y z
N MET A 1 -13.24 -59.39 23.08
CA MET A 1 -12.86 -58.33 22.12
C MET A 1 -12.73 -57.03 22.90
N PRO A 2 -11.53 -56.40 22.97
CA PRO A 2 -11.32 -55.17 23.73
C PRO A 2 -11.81 -53.95 22.95
N THR A 3 -12.77 -53.22 23.51
CA THR A 3 -13.29 -51.95 22.98
C THR A 3 -12.37 -50.79 23.36
N THR A 4 -11.68 -50.21 22.37
CA THR A 4 -10.88 -49.00 22.55
C THR A 4 -11.78 -47.78 22.82
N PRO A 5 -11.53 -46.99 23.87
CA PRO A 5 -12.32 -45.79 24.17
C PRO A 5 -12.05 -44.70 23.14
N ILE A 6 -13.12 -44.21 22.50
CA ILE A 6 -13.10 -43.10 21.55
C ILE A 6 -12.76 -41.83 22.32
N ARG A 7 -11.55 -41.29 22.13
CA ARG A 7 -11.16 -39.96 22.65
C ARG A 7 -11.95 -38.88 21.91
N VAL A 8 -12.99 -38.37 22.55
CA VAL A 8 -13.70 -37.18 22.10
C VAL A 8 -12.77 -35.96 22.25
N ARG A 9 -12.18 -35.50 21.14
CA ARG A 9 -11.42 -34.24 21.11
C ARG A 9 -12.39 -33.09 21.27
N ARG A 10 -12.27 -32.31 22.34
CA ARG A 10 -13.03 -31.06 22.50
C ARG A 10 -12.65 -30.11 21.36
N VAL A 11 -13.60 -29.87 20.46
CA VAL A 11 -13.47 -28.85 19.43
C VAL A 11 -13.67 -27.50 20.14
N TRP A 12 -12.57 -26.76 20.33
CA TRP A 12 -12.63 -25.41 20.87
C TRP A 12 -13.39 -24.52 19.89
N ARG A 13 -14.64 -24.20 20.23
CA ARG A 13 -15.44 -23.24 19.47
C ARG A 13 -14.91 -21.86 19.78
N LEU A 14 -14.14 -21.29 18.85
CA LEU A 14 -13.72 -19.90 18.91
C LEU A 14 -14.95 -18.98 19.06
N PRO A 15 -14.91 -17.98 19.94
CA PRO A 15 -15.98 -17.02 20.09
C PRO A 15 -16.26 -16.32 18.76
N CYS A 16 -17.52 -16.04 18.46
CA CYS A 16 -17.96 -15.46 17.18
C CYS A 16 -17.19 -14.18 16.80
N PHE A 17 -16.76 -13.40 17.80
CA PHE A 17 -15.94 -12.20 17.61
C PHE A 17 -14.60 -12.48 16.92
N ALA A 18 -13.93 -13.60 17.26
CA ALA A 18 -12.66 -13.97 16.66
C ALA A 18 -12.79 -14.27 15.15
N ARG A 19 -13.93 -14.82 14.73
CA ARG A 19 -14.21 -15.07 13.30
C ARG A 19 -14.38 -13.77 12.52
N LEU A 20 -15.02 -12.77 13.13
CA LEU A 20 -15.18 -11.44 12.54
C LEU A 20 -13.82 -10.75 12.38
N CYS A 21 -12.95 -10.80 13.40
CA CYS A 21 -11.61 -10.22 13.32
C CYS A 21 -10.76 -10.85 12.22
N VAL A 22 -10.80 -12.18 12.08
CA VAL A 22 -10.04 -12.87 11.01
C VAL A 22 -10.60 -12.52 9.63
N ALA A 23 -11.92 -12.46 9.45
CA ALA A 23 -12.53 -12.05 8.18
C ALA A 23 -12.16 -10.61 7.80
N VAL A 24 -12.17 -9.69 8.78
CA VAL A 24 -11.71 -8.32 8.59
C VAL A 24 -10.23 -8.29 8.20
N LEU A 25 -9.35 -9.01 8.91
CA LEU A 25 -7.93 -9.09 8.56
C LEU A 25 -7.67 -9.63 7.15
N VAL A 26 -8.45 -10.61 6.69
CA VAL A 26 -8.34 -11.16 5.32
C VAL A 26 -8.84 -10.17 4.26
N LEU A 27 -9.89 -9.40 4.55
CA LEU A 27 -10.32 -8.32 3.67
C LEU A 27 -9.30 -7.18 3.60
N PHE A 28 -8.55 -6.95 4.69
CA PHE A 28 -7.45 -5.98 4.71
C PHE A 28 -6.12 -6.51 4.17
N SER A 29 -5.97 -7.83 3.98
CA SER A 29 -4.85 -8.41 3.24
C SER A 29 -5.11 -8.31 1.73
N GLY A 30 -5.19 -7.08 1.24
CA GLY A 30 -5.34 -6.81 -0.20
C GLY A 30 -4.27 -7.53 -1.01
N CYS A 31 -4.66 -8.03 -2.18
CA CYS A 31 -3.77 -8.66 -3.15
C CYS A 31 -2.70 -7.66 -3.60
N ARG A 32 -1.58 -7.60 -2.88
CA ARG A 32 -0.43 -6.76 -3.23
C ARG A 32 0.35 -7.51 -4.30
N SER A 33 0.38 -6.96 -5.51
CA SER A 33 1.23 -7.47 -6.60
C SER A 33 2.64 -7.71 -6.07
N PRO A 34 3.28 -8.86 -6.38
CA PRO A 34 4.63 -9.16 -5.91
C PRO A 34 5.67 -8.14 -6.38
N TYR A 35 5.37 -7.40 -7.45
CA TYR A 35 6.22 -6.34 -7.99
C TYR A 35 5.57 -4.98 -7.77
N PRO A 36 6.21 -4.08 -6.99
CA PRO A 36 5.71 -2.73 -6.81
C PRO A 36 5.85 -1.98 -8.14
N VAL A 37 4.73 -1.86 -8.86
CA VAL A 37 4.59 -0.91 -9.96
C VAL A 37 4.68 0.48 -9.37
N TYR A 38 5.67 1.26 -9.82
CA TYR A 38 5.94 2.57 -9.26
C TYR A 38 5.11 3.65 -9.96
N VAL A 39 5.19 3.72 -11.28
CA VAL A 39 4.40 4.66 -12.10
C VAL A 39 3.88 3.92 -13.34
N VAL A 40 2.61 4.16 -13.65
CA VAL A 40 1.92 3.66 -14.85
C VAL A 40 1.57 4.86 -15.72
N HIS A 41 1.75 4.71 -17.02
CA HIS A 41 1.21 5.61 -18.02
C HIS A 41 0.30 4.83 -18.97
N ARG A 42 -0.90 5.37 -19.21
CA ARG A 42 -1.85 4.87 -20.18
C ARG A 42 -2.08 5.93 -21.26
N PRO A 43 -2.43 5.52 -22.49
CA PRO A 43 -2.81 6.46 -23.53
C PRO A 43 -3.93 7.40 -23.05
N GLY A 44 -3.73 8.70 -23.25
CA GLY A 44 -4.67 9.75 -22.82
C GLY A 44 -4.50 10.25 -21.38
N ASP A 45 -3.75 9.54 -20.53
CA ASP A 45 -3.42 10.05 -19.20
C ASP A 45 -2.38 11.17 -19.28
N ALA A 46 -2.52 12.19 -18.42
CA ALA A 46 -1.47 13.17 -18.24
C ALA A 46 -0.20 12.47 -17.73
N PRO A 47 0.97 12.67 -18.38
CA PRO A 47 2.24 12.09 -17.92
C PRO A 47 2.55 12.55 -16.50
N LYS A 48 3.06 11.63 -15.68
CA LYS A 48 3.43 11.90 -14.28
C LYS A 48 4.86 11.46 -14.05
N ALA A 49 5.64 12.33 -13.43
CA ALA A 49 6.96 12.01 -12.90
C ALA A 49 7.05 12.48 -11.45
N GLY A 50 7.74 11.72 -10.61
CA GLY A 50 7.88 12.00 -9.19
C GLY A 50 9.18 11.45 -8.61
N PRO A 51 9.60 11.95 -7.42
CA PRO A 51 10.82 11.49 -6.77
C PRO A 51 10.66 10.05 -6.25
N VAL A 52 11.67 9.22 -6.49
CA VAL A 52 11.66 7.84 -6.02
C VAL A 52 11.90 7.74 -4.50
N PRO A 53 11.23 6.80 -3.82
CA PRO A 53 11.29 6.67 -2.36
C PRO A 53 12.60 6.05 -1.86
N TYR A 54 13.36 5.37 -2.72
CA TYR A 54 14.64 4.75 -2.38
C TYR A 54 15.45 4.47 -3.65
N ALA A 55 16.77 4.33 -3.47
CA ALA A 55 17.69 3.92 -4.51
C ALA A 55 17.44 2.46 -4.92
N ALA A 56 17.23 2.22 -6.22
CA ALA A 56 17.02 0.88 -6.79
C ALA A 56 17.27 0.89 -8.30
N THR A 57 17.31 -0.30 -8.91
CA THR A 57 17.19 -0.44 -10.37
C THR A 57 15.72 -0.44 -10.75
N TYR A 58 15.34 0.49 -11.63
CA TYR A 58 14.02 0.58 -12.22
C TYR A 58 14.06 0.04 -13.65
N VAL A 59 13.02 -0.68 -14.02
CA VAL A 59 12.80 -1.28 -15.33
C VAL A 59 11.61 -0.59 -15.98
N LEU A 60 11.84 0.00 -17.14
CA LEU A 60 10.80 0.48 -18.03
C LEU A 60 10.28 -0.71 -18.84
N GLY A 61 8.98 -0.89 -18.89
CA GLY A 61 8.35 -1.90 -19.73
C GLY A 61 7.12 -1.38 -20.47
N ALA A 62 6.89 -1.95 -21.66
CA ALA A 62 5.64 -1.80 -22.40
C ALA A 62 4.66 -2.88 -21.93
N VAL A 63 3.44 -2.48 -21.59
CA VAL A 63 2.36 -3.40 -21.22
C VAL A 63 1.64 -3.79 -22.49
N ASN A 64 1.64 -5.08 -22.80
CA ASN A 64 0.77 -5.61 -23.85
C ASN A 64 -0.60 -5.88 -23.23
N GLU A 65 -1.62 -5.14 -23.66
CA GLU A 65 -2.97 -5.23 -23.10
C GLU A 65 -3.64 -6.57 -23.37
N THR A 66 -3.25 -7.27 -24.43
CA THR A 66 -3.82 -8.57 -24.81
C THR A 66 -3.45 -9.67 -23.82
N ASP A 67 -2.19 -9.71 -23.38
CA ASP A 67 -1.65 -10.81 -22.57
C ASP A 67 -1.28 -10.38 -21.14
N ALA A 68 -1.50 -9.11 -20.80
CA ALA A 68 -1.03 -8.47 -19.56
C ALA A 68 0.49 -8.68 -19.30
N SER A 69 1.26 -8.97 -20.35
CA SER A 69 2.70 -9.20 -20.28
C SER A 69 3.44 -7.87 -20.38
N VAL A 70 4.56 -7.76 -19.65
CA VAL A 70 5.39 -6.56 -19.64
C VAL A 70 6.70 -6.85 -20.36
N ALA A 71 6.87 -6.26 -21.55
CA ALA A 71 8.11 -6.36 -22.30
C ALA A 71 9.11 -5.32 -21.77
N SER A 72 10.26 -5.77 -21.26
CA SER A 72 11.30 -4.88 -20.74
C SER A 72 11.96 -4.10 -21.88
N LEU A 73 11.96 -2.78 -21.76
CA LEU A 73 12.56 -1.87 -22.74
C LEU A 73 13.92 -1.35 -22.26
N GLN A 74 13.98 -0.90 -21.00
CA GLN A 74 15.18 -0.24 -20.46
C GLN A 74 15.34 -0.52 -18.96
N ARG A 75 16.58 -0.57 -18.49
CA ARG A 75 16.92 -0.65 -17.06
C ARG A 75 17.77 0.55 -16.66
N CYS A 76 17.50 1.09 -15.48
CA CYS A 76 18.18 2.27 -14.95
C CYS A 76 18.41 2.11 -13.45
N ALA A 77 19.66 2.17 -13.00
CA ALA A 77 19.96 2.41 -11.59
C ALA A 77 19.68 3.87 -11.26
N ILE A 78 18.89 4.12 -10.22
CA ILE A 78 18.41 5.45 -9.84
C ILE A 78 18.62 5.60 -8.35
N GLN A 79 19.23 6.72 -7.95
CA GLN A 79 19.44 7.07 -6.55
C GLN A 79 18.15 7.62 -5.93
N GLU A 80 18.08 7.64 -4.60
CA GLU A 80 16.96 8.25 -3.88
C GLU A 80 16.78 9.73 -4.27
N GLN A 81 15.56 10.25 -4.16
CA GLN A 81 15.18 11.64 -4.47
C GLN A 81 15.23 12.03 -5.96
N PHE A 82 15.85 11.23 -6.83
CA PHE A 82 15.78 11.45 -8.27
C PHE A 82 14.39 11.13 -8.82
N GLN A 83 14.00 11.82 -9.89
CA GLN A 83 12.67 11.63 -10.48
C GLN A 83 12.62 10.43 -11.44
N VAL A 84 11.50 9.72 -11.39
CA VAL A 84 11.12 8.66 -12.32
C VAL A 84 9.68 8.88 -12.76
N GLY A 85 9.42 8.62 -14.03
CA GLY A 85 8.07 8.55 -14.57
C GLY A 85 8.03 8.87 -16.05
N PHE A 86 7.01 9.62 -16.43
CA PHE A 86 6.73 9.99 -17.81
C PHE A 86 6.49 11.49 -17.89
N ILE A 87 7.04 12.11 -18.92
CA ILE A 87 6.85 13.52 -19.25
C ILE A 87 6.49 13.62 -20.73
N ARG A 88 5.80 14.70 -21.11
CA ARG A 88 5.58 15.02 -22.53
C ARG A 88 6.40 16.25 -22.87
N GLU A 89 7.19 16.15 -23.93
CA GLU A 89 8.00 17.27 -24.41
C GLU A 89 7.13 18.30 -25.16
N PRO A 90 7.62 19.53 -25.39
CA PRO A 90 6.84 20.58 -26.05
C PRO A 90 6.37 20.24 -27.47
N ASP A 91 7.07 19.32 -28.14
CA ASP A 91 6.72 18.76 -29.45
C ASP A 91 5.60 17.72 -29.38
N GLY A 92 5.15 17.38 -28.18
CA GLY A 92 4.14 16.35 -27.93
C GLY A 92 4.70 14.94 -27.75
N THR A 93 6.01 14.73 -27.88
CA THR A 93 6.63 13.41 -27.75
C THR A 93 6.53 12.90 -26.30
N LEU A 94 6.06 11.66 -26.13
CA LEU A 94 6.08 10.99 -24.84
C LEU A 94 7.50 10.53 -24.51
N VAL A 95 7.97 10.87 -23.31
CA VAL A 95 9.32 10.54 -22.87
C VAL A 95 9.26 9.88 -21.50
N ALA A 96 9.89 8.71 -21.37
CA ALA A 96 10.19 8.13 -20.07
C ALA A 96 11.40 8.84 -19.46
N TYR A 97 11.22 9.35 -18.24
CA TYR A 97 12.25 10.08 -17.51
C TYR A 97 12.75 9.26 -16.33
N ALA A 98 14.07 9.13 -16.19
CA ALA A 98 14.70 8.37 -15.13
C ALA A 98 16.05 8.97 -14.73
N GLY A 99 16.07 9.70 -13.62
CA GLY A 99 17.30 10.24 -13.04
C GLY A 99 18.10 11.13 -14.01
N GLY A 100 17.43 12.04 -14.70
CA GLY A 100 18.06 12.94 -15.69
C GLY A 100 18.14 12.39 -17.10
N ARG A 101 17.93 11.08 -17.30
CA ARG A 101 17.89 10.46 -18.62
C ARG A 101 16.49 10.49 -19.19
N LYS A 102 16.40 10.70 -20.50
CA LYS A 102 15.17 10.77 -21.29
C LYS A 102 15.18 9.68 -22.35
N PHE A 103 14.10 8.93 -22.45
CA PHE A 103 13.90 7.88 -23.44
C PHE A 103 12.63 8.20 -24.23
N PRO A 104 12.72 8.61 -25.50
CA PRO A 104 11.53 8.86 -26.32
C PRO A 104 10.78 7.55 -26.53
N LEU A 105 9.46 7.61 -26.41
CA LEU A 105 8.56 6.49 -26.55
C LEU A 105 7.45 6.85 -27.55
N PRO A 106 6.97 5.87 -28.34
CA PRO A 106 5.70 6.03 -29.03
C PRO A 106 4.55 6.11 -28.02
N GLU A 107 3.36 6.52 -28.48
CA GLU A 107 2.15 6.45 -27.65
C GLU A 107 1.84 4.99 -27.29
N GLY A 108 1.51 4.73 -26.02
CA GLY A 108 1.29 3.37 -25.55
C GLY A 108 1.12 3.26 -24.03
N HIS A 109 0.96 2.02 -23.56
CA HIS A 109 0.83 1.70 -22.15
C HIS A 109 2.19 1.27 -21.59
N TYR A 110 2.72 2.04 -20.63
CA TYR A 110 4.05 1.84 -20.08
C TYR A 110 4.05 1.80 -18.56
N VAL A 111 5.02 1.09 -18.01
CA VAL A 111 5.20 0.97 -16.57
C VAL A 111 6.66 1.10 -16.19
N TRP A 112 6.92 1.79 -15.08
CA TRP A 112 8.16 1.71 -14.34
C TRP A 112 7.96 0.74 -13.17
N GLN A 113 8.80 -0.29 -13.11
CA GLN A 113 8.80 -1.30 -12.05
C GLN A 113 10.18 -1.38 -11.40
N ILE A 114 10.24 -1.78 -10.13
CA ILE A 114 11.52 -2.06 -9.50
C ILE A 114 12.01 -3.44 -9.91
N ALA A 115 13.27 -3.53 -10.32
CA ALA A 115 13.87 -4.78 -10.74
C ALA A 115 13.91 -5.79 -9.57
N PRO A 116 13.60 -7.08 -9.80
CA PRO A 116 13.53 -8.07 -8.73
C PRO A 116 14.81 -8.15 -7.88
N GLU A 117 15.99 -8.02 -8.51
CA GLU A 117 17.28 -8.09 -7.83
C GLU A 117 17.60 -6.84 -6.99
N SER A 118 16.94 -5.71 -7.27
CA SER A 118 17.12 -4.46 -6.51
C SER A 118 16.16 -4.32 -5.34
N GLN A 119 15.25 -5.28 -5.17
CA GLN A 119 14.38 -5.31 -4.02
C GLN A 119 15.23 -5.68 -2.80
N LYS A 120 15.63 -4.66 -2.02
CA LYS A 120 16.22 -4.89 -0.70
C LYS A 120 15.37 -5.92 0.04
N SER A 121 16.03 -6.86 0.73
CA SER A 121 15.37 -8.00 1.34
C SER A 121 14.09 -7.55 2.07
N ARG A 122 12.98 -8.24 1.78
CA ARG A 122 11.60 -7.88 2.17
C ARG A 122 11.45 -7.49 3.65
N GLY A 123 12.35 -7.97 4.54
CA GLY A 123 12.39 -7.62 5.95
C GLY A 123 12.74 -6.16 6.25
N GLU A 124 13.60 -5.52 5.44
CA GLU A 124 14.04 -4.14 5.67
C GLU A 124 12.98 -3.13 5.19
N VAL A 125 12.32 -3.39 4.05
CA VAL A 125 11.25 -2.55 3.50
C VAL A 125 9.93 -2.72 4.28
N ALA A 126 9.62 -3.94 4.74
CA ALA A 126 8.41 -4.18 5.53
C ALA A 126 8.42 -3.43 6.88
N LEU A 127 9.60 -3.22 7.47
CA LEU A 127 9.74 -2.48 8.72
C LEU A 127 9.42 -0.98 8.54
N VAL A 128 9.83 -0.41 7.41
CA VAL A 128 9.55 0.99 7.05
C VAL A 128 8.06 1.18 6.74
N ASP A 129 7.45 0.29 5.95
CA ASP A 129 6.00 0.36 5.66
C ASP A 129 5.15 0.10 6.91
N ALA A 130 5.54 -0.86 7.76
CA ALA A 130 4.85 -1.16 9.01
C ALA A 130 4.87 0.03 9.96
N SER A 131 5.99 0.74 10.10
CA SER A 131 6.07 1.92 10.97
C SER A 131 5.15 3.06 10.53
N ARG A 132 4.98 3.27 9.22
CA ARG A 132 4.05 4.29 8.69
C ARG A 132 2.60 3.92 8.90
N VAL A 133 2.25 2.64 8.68
CA VAL A 133 0.89 2.14 8.92
C VAL A 133 0.57 2.12 10.42
N LEU A 134 1.49 1.69 11.28
CA LEU A 134 1.35 1.74 12.73
C LEU A 134 1.21 3.18 13.24
N GLY A 135 1.96 4.13 12.69
CA GLY A 135 1.82 5.54 13.00
C GLY A 135 0.43 6.09 12.64
N ALA A 136 -0.07 5.77 11.44
CA ALA A 136 -1.39 6.20 10.99
C ALA A 136 -2.53 5.56 11.81
N VAL A 137 -2.42 4.27 12.11
CA VAL A 137 -3.39 3.55 12.96
C VAL A 137 -3.35 4.07 14.39
N GLY A 138 -2.17 4.33 14.94
CA GLY A 138 -1.99 4.93 16.26
C GLY A 138 -2.64 6.32 16.36
N ALA A 139 -2.45 7.17 15.34
CA ALA A 139 -3.09 8.48 15.26
C ALA A 139 -4.62 8.37 15.19
N ALA A 140 -5.15 7.46 14.37
CA ALA A 140 -6.59 7.24 14.24
C ALA A 140 -7.22 6.74 15.55
N LEU A 141 -6.58 5.77 16.22
CA LEU A 141 -7.03 5.28 17.52
C LEU A 141 -6.94 6.35 18.61
N GLY A 142 -5.90 7.18 18.58
CA GLY A 142 -5.78 8.34 19.47
C GLY A 142 -6.94 9.33 19.30
N TYR A 143 -7.34 9.63 18.06
CA TYR A 143 -8.49 10.48 17.76
C TYR A 143 -9.81 9.89 18.29
N ILE A 144 -10.04 8.58 18.11
CA ILE A 144 -11.24 7.90 18.60
C ILE A 144 -11.29 7.95 20.13
N GLY A 145 -10.16 7.68 20.80
CA GLY A 145 -10.06 7.77 22.27
C GLY A 145 -10.34 9.18 22.79
N ALA A 146 -9.77 10.20 22.17
CA ALA A 146 -9.99 11.59 22.54
C ALA A 146 -11.45 12.03 22.34
N ALA A 147 -12.08 11.64 21.23
CA ALA A 147 -13.48 11.94 20.96
C ALA A 147 -14.41 11.27 22.00
N ALA A 148 -14.16 10.01 22.35
CA ALA A 148 -14.93 9.31 23.38
C ALA A 148 -14.79 9.97 24.76
N ALA A 149 -13.58 10.38 25.13
CA ALA A 149 -13.33 11.09 26.39
C ALA A 149 -14.04 12.46 26.43
N TYR A 150 -14.02 13.21 25.32
CA TYR A 150 -14.70 14.49 25.21
C TYR A 150 -16.23 14.35 25.36
N VAL A 151 -16.84 13.36 24.70
CA VAL A 151 -18.27 13.07 24.85
C VAL A 151 -18.60 12.67 26.29
N GLY A 152 -17.78 11.84 26.93
CA GLY A 152 -17.94 11.49 28.34
C GLY A 152 -17.90 12.71 29.26
N PHE A 153 -16.96 13.64 29.04
CA PHE A 153 -16.84 14.87 29.83
C PHE A 153 -18.06 15.79 29.65
N MET A 154 -18.55 15.96 28.42
CA MET A 154 -19.76 16.74 28.13
C MET A 154 -21.00 16.18 28.83
N MET A 155 -21.15 14.85 28.87
CA MET A 155 -22.26 14.19 29.57
C MET A 155 -22.18 14.39 31.10
N LEU A 156 -20.98 14.32 31.69
CA LEU A 156 -20.76 14.56 33.11
C LEU A 156 -21.03 16.02 33.52
N GLY A 157 -20.64 16.99 32.69
CA GLY A 157 -20.90 18.41 32.94
C GLY A 157 -22.39 18.77 32.85
N ALA A 158 -23.14 18.13 31.93
CA ALA A 158 -24.57 18.32 31.80
C ALA A 158 -25.34 17.78 33.02
N ALA A 159 -24.91 16.65 33.59
CA ALA A 159 -25.52 16.05 34.79
C ALA A 159 -25.31 16.92 36.05
N ALA A 160 -24.14 17.54 36.22
CA ALA A 160 -23.83 18.37 37.38
C ALA A 160 -24.67 19.68 37.43
N LYS A 161 -25.08 20.22 36.28
CA LYS A 161 -25.87 21.47 36.21
C LYS A 161 -27.35 21.27 36.53
N SER A 162 -27.85 20.04 36.47
CA SER A 162 -29.26 19.70 36.71
C SER A 162 -29.64 19.55 38.19
N GLY A 163 -28.68 19.51 39.12
CA GLY A 163 -28.92 19.23 40.55
C GLY A 163 -28.97 20.45 41.49
N GLY A 164 -28.92 21.68 40.96
CA GLY A 164 -28.70 22.91 41.75
C GLY A 164 -29.90 23.86 41.88
N HIS A 165 -31.14 23.37 41.75
CA HIS A 165 -32.34 24.13 42.12
C HIS A 165 -33.15 23.32 43.13
N ASN A 166 -32.85 23.51 44.40
CA ASN A 166 -33.73 23.22 45.54
C ASN A 166 -33.66 24.40 46.50
#